data_AF-A0A4V6Q445-F1
#
_entry.id   AF-A0A4V6Q445-F1
#
_cell.length_a   1.000
_cell.length_b   1.000
_cell.length_c   1.000
_cell.angle_alpha   90.00
_cell.angle_beta   90.00
_cell.angle_gamma   90.00
#
_symmetry.space_group_name_H-M   'P 1'
#
loop_
_entity.id
_entity.type
_entity.pdbx_description
1 polymer ?
#
loop_
_entity_poly.entity_id
_entity_poly.type
_entity_poly.pdbx_seq_one_letter_code
_entity_poly.pdbx_strand_id
1 'polypeptide(L)' 'MSITNLCRLGGSVMRSVPRRLLDQLNLHAGSQVDHGRLIVEPAKLLYSLEGLLAQCDTTADMSAGEREWLNADPIGRELL' A
#
# COMPACT_ATOMS: atom_id res chain seq x y z
N MET A 1 -16.34 6.88 26.42
CA MET A 1 -15.32 6.05 25.73
C MET A 1 -15.55 6.25 24.24
N SER A 2 -14.68 6.99 23.55
CA SER A 2 -14.92 7.39 22.16
C SER A 2 -14.07 6.53 21.22
N ILE A 3 -14.65 5.45 20.71
CA ILE A 3 -14.08 4.69 19.58
C ILE A 3 -14.34 5.52 18.32
N THR A 4 -13.30 5.76 17.51
CA THR A 4 -13.47 6.47 16.24
C THR A 4 -12.87 5.66 15.11
N ASN A 5 -13.70 5.41 14.10
CA ASN A 5 -13.40 4.55 12.98
C ASN A 5 -12.70 5.33 11.85
N LEU A 6 -11.95 4.60 11.03
CA LEU A 6 -11.31 5.11 9.83
C LEU A 6 -12.29 5.07 8.65
N CYS A 7 -12.33 6.13 7.86
CA CYS A 7 -13.18 6.28 6.69
C CYS A 7 -12.32 6.42 5.44
N ARG A 8 -12.66 5.69 4.37
CA ARG A 8 -12.01 5.86 3.07
C ARG A 8 -12.61 7.06 2.35
N LEU A 9 -11.78 8.03 1.97
CA LEU A 9 -12.16 9.23 1.24
C LEU A 9 -11.25 9.33 0.00
N GLY A 10 -11.83 9.06 -1.17
CA GLY A 10 -11.08 8.97 -2.42
C GLY A 10 -9.98 7.89 -2.35
N GLY A 11 -8.74 8.27 -2.68
CA GLY A 11 -7.56 7.39 -2.62
C GLY A 11 -6.92 7.23 -1.24
N SER A 12 -7.50 7.81 -0.18
CA SER A 12 -6.89 7.83 1.16
C SER A 12 -7.84 7.32 2.24
N VAL A 13 -7.30 6.87 3.37
CA VAL A 13 -8.05 6.48 4.57
C VAL A 13 -7.79 7.53 5.65
N MET A 14 -8.85 8.08 6.22
CA MET A 14 -8.82 9.23 7.11
C MET A 14 -9.60 8.94 8.40
N ARG A 15 -9.28 9.59 9.50
CA ARG A 15 -10.04 9.45 10.76
C ARG A 15 -10.83 10.73 11.02
N SER A 16 -12.11 10.62 11.34
CA SER A 16 -12.86 11.78 11.80
C SER A 16 -12.40 12.16 13.22
N VAL A 17 -12.14 13.44 13.46
CA VAL A 17 -11.79 13.96 14.79
C VAL A 17 -12.97 14.80 15.28
N PRO A 18 -13.61 14.45 16.42
CA PRO A 18 -14.77 15.18 16.92
C PRO A 18 -14.45 16.66 17.15
N ARG A 19 -15.38 17.55 16.75
CA ARG A 19 -15.16 19.01 16.73
C ARG A 19 -14.83 19.58 18.11
N ARG A 20 -15.46 19.10 19.19
CA ARG A 20 -15.12 19.51 20.56
C ARG A 20 -13.67 19.19 20.95
N LEU A 21 -13.10 18.10 20.42
CA LEU A 21 -11.71 17.74 20.69
C LEU A 21 -10.75 18.65 19.91
N LEU A 22 -11.14 19.03 18.69
CA LEU A 22 -10.44 20.07 17.93
C LEU A 22 -10.47 21.40 18.67
N ASP A 23 -11.63 21.81 19.22
CA ASP A 23 -11.78 23.08 19.95
C ASP A 23 -10.99 23.08 21.27
N GLN A 24 -11.00 21.97 22.03
CA GLN A 24 -10.25 21.83 23.30
C GLN A 24 -8.73 21.82 23.11
N LEU A 25 -8.25 21.28 22.00
CA LEU A 25 -6.82 21.23 21.64
C LEU A 25 -6.41 22.38 20.69
N ASN A 26 -7.36 23.26 20.36
CA ASN A 26 -7.24 24.38 19.43
C ASN A 26 -6.69 24.00 18.04
N LEU A 27 -7.11 22.85 17.51
CA LEU A 27 -6.68 22.27 16.24
C LEU A 27 -7.68 22.52 15.11
N HIS A 28 -7.21 22.51 13.86
CA HIS A 28 -8.05 22.66 12.65
C HIS A 28 -7.52 21.79 11.51
N ALA A 29 -8.28 21.64 10.43
CA ALA A 29 -7.83 20.86 9.27
C ALA A 29 -6.52 21.44 8.70
N GLY A 30 -5.47 20.61 8.60
CA GLY A 30 -4.14 21.02 8.15
C GLY A 30 -3.09 21.23 9.26
N SER A 31 -3.46 21.13 10.55
CA SER A 31 -2.49 21.23 11.66
C SER A 31 -1.55 20.01 11.74
N GLN A 32 -0.27 20.23 12.05
CA GLN A 32 0.78 19.19 12.11
C GLN A 32 1.15 18.80 13.55
N VAL A 33 1.41 17.51 13.80
CA VAL A 33 1.41 16.99 15.17
C VAL A 33 2.45 15.80 15.36
N ASP A 34 3.21 15.70 16.49
CA ASP A 34 4.08 14.69 17.21
C ASP A 34 4.30 14.90 18.80
N HIS A 35 4.02 13.93 19.71
CA HIS A 35 4.06 14.00 21.21
C HIS A 35 3.08 14.98 21.91
N GLY A 36 1.80 14.61 22.02
CA GLY A 36 0.68 15.59 22.09
C GLY A 36 0.20 15.97 20.69
N ARG A 37 0.69 15.20 19.73
CA ARG A 37 1.00 15.60 18.38
C ARG A 37 1.17 14.15 17.70
N LEU A 38 0.68 13.94 16.48
CA LEU A 38 0.27 12.74 15.72
C LEU A 38 1.29 12.38 14.61
N ILE A 39 2.22 11.46 14.89
CA ILE A 39 3.13 10.97 13.84
C ILE A 39 2.51 9.84 13.03
N VAL A 40 2.71 9.92 11.71
CA VAL A 40 2.45 8.87 10.72
C VAL A 40 3.80 8.48 10.09
N GLU A 41 4.24 7.23 10.29
CA GLU A 41 5.42 6.68 9.61
C GLU A 41 5.02 5.73 8.47
N PRO A 42 5.73 5.76 7.33
CA PRO A 42 5.48 4.84 6.23
C PRO A 42 5.94 3.42 6.57
N ALA A 43 5.03 2.45 6.49
CA ALA A 43 5.38 1.04 6.61
C ALA A 43 6.23 0.61 5.40
N LYS A 44 7.50 0.29 5.65
CA LYS A 44 8.36 -0.33 4.63
C LYS A 44 7.98 -1.81 4.54
N LEU A 45 7.46 -2.26 3.41
CA LEU A 45 7.18 -3.68 3.18
C LEU A 45 8.51 -4.44 3.16
N LEU A 46 8.69 -5.31 4.14
CA LEU A 46 9.82 -6.24 4.21
C LEU A 46 9.40 -7.53 3.54
N TYR A 47 10.05 -7.85 2.42
CA TYR A 47 9.82 -9.11 1.72
C TYR A 47 10.88 -10.13 2.15
N SER A 48 10.45 -11.35 2.47
CA SER A 48 11.32 -12.51 2.57
C SER A 48 11.09 -13.42 1.36
N LEU A 49 12.15 -14.10 0.90
CA LEU A 49 12.03 -15.06 -0.20
C LEU A 49 10.98 -16.13 0.11
N GLU A 50 11.01 -16.67 1.33
CA GLU A 50 10.02 -17.65 1.80
C GLU A 50 8.58 -17.10 1.72
N GLY A 51 8.36 -15.86 2.16
CA GLY A 51 7.03 -15.23 2.13
C GLY A 51 6.53 -14.97 0.71
N LEU A 52 7.42 -14.68 -0.23
CA LEU A 52 7.07 -14.52 -1.65
C LEU A 52 6.73 -15.87 -2.30
N LEU A 53 7.52 -16.91 -2.01
CA LEU A 53 7.29 -18.25 -2.55
C LEU A 53 6.00 -18.88 -2.03
N ALA A 54 5.63 -18.63 -0.77
CA ALA A 54 4.36 -19.11 -0.21
C ALA A 54 3.11 -18.55 -0.91
N GLN A 55 3.24 -17.42 -1.62
CA GLN A 55 2.16 -16.79 -2.39
C GLN A 55 2.11 -17.26 -3.85
N CYS A 56 3.12 -18.03 -4.29
CA CYS A 56 3.20 -18.53 -5.66
C CYS A 56 2.33 -19.78 -5.82
N ASP A 57 1.43 -19.76 -6.81
CA ASP A 57 0.73 -20.97 -7.26
C ASP A 57 1.60 -21.69 -8.30
N THR A 58 2.24 -22.78 -7.86
CA THR A 58 3.11 -23.61 -8.72
C THR A 58 2.33 -24.49 -9.69
N THR A 59 1.01 -24.54 -9.56
CA THR A 59 0.11 -25.31 -10.42
C THR A 59 -0.63 -24.45 -11.43
N ALA A 60 -0.38 -23.13 -11.42
CA ALA A 60 -0.99 -22.20 -12.34
C ALA A 60 -0.67 -22.59 -13.80
N ASP A 61 -1.72 -22.71 -14.61
CA ASP A 61 -1.58 -22.96 -16.03
C ASP A 61 -0.96 -21.74 -16.72
N MET A 62 -0.02 -22.02 -17.62
CA MET A 62 0.64 -21.00 -18.42
C MET A 62 -0.32 -20.43 -19.47
N SER A 63 -0.44 -19.11 -19.51
CA SER A 63 -1.29 -18.42 -20.48
C SER A 63 -0.79 -18.60 -21.91
N ALA A 64 -1.69 -18.42 -22.88
CA ALA A 64 -1.34 -18.52 -24.30
C ALA A 64 -0.23 -17.53 -24.71
N GLY A 65 -0.24 -16.31 -24.16
CA GLY A 65 0.77 -15.29 -24.45
C GLY A 65 2.14 -15.61 -23.85
N GLU A 66 2.20 -16.16 -22.64
CA GLU A 66 3.47 -16.64 -22.04
C GLU A 66 4.04 -17.80 -22.86
N ARG A 67 3.17 -18.70 -23.33
CA ARG A 67 3.57 -19.82 -24.17
C ARG A 67 4.07 -19.36 -25.54
N GLU A 68 3.40 -18.39 -26.16
CA GLU A 68 3.86 -17.78 -27.41
C GLU A 68 5.23 -17.11 -27.22
N TRP A 69 5.40 -16.33 -26.14
CA TRP A 69 6.65 -15.66 -25.83
C TRP A 69 7.81 -16.64 -25.61
N LEU A 70 7.59 -17.73 -24.87
CA LEU A 70 8.62 -18.77 -24.63
C LEU A 70 9.00 -19.55 -25.89
N ASN A 71 8.08 -19.68 -26.84
CA ASN A 71 8.32 -20.38 -28.10
C ASN A 71 8.75 -19.44 -29.24
N ALA A 72 8.92 -18.14 -28.96
CA ALA A 72 9.33 -17.19 -29.98
C ALA A 72 10.81 -17.40 -30.33
N ASP A 73 11.10 -17.43 -31.64
CA ASP A 73 12.47 -17.52 -32.13
C ASP A 73 13.28 -16.24 -31.80
N PRO A 74 14.59 -16.36 -31.56
CA PRO A 74 15.44 -15.20 -31.32
C PRO A 74 15.48 -14.28 -32.55
N ILE A 75 15.17 -13.00 -32.35
CA ILE A 75 15.13 -11.99 -33.42
C ILE A 75 16.51 -11.31 -33.64
N GLY A 76 17.45 -11.46 -32.68
CA GLY A 76 18.84 -11.04 -32.85
C GLY A 76 19.07 -9.52 -32.98
N ARG A 77 18.34 -8.71 -32.20
CA ARG A 77 18.47 -7.22 -32.19
C ARG A 77 19.22 -6.69 -30.96
N GLU A 78 19.98 -7.54 -30.30
CA GLU A 78 20.81 -7.13 -29.17
C GLU A 78 21.99 -6.29 -29.66
N LEU A 79 22.30 -5.22 -28.96
CA LEU A 79 23.49 -4.40 -29.25
C LEU A 79 24.72 -5.18 -28.76
N LEU A 80 25.69 -5.39 -29.67
CA LEU A 80 27.00 -5.96 -29.35
C LEU A 80 27.84 -4.98 -28.51
#